data_AF-A0A7J4NET2-F1
#
_entry.id   AF-A0A7J4NET2-F1
#
_cell.length_a   1.000
_cell.length_b   1.000
_cell.length_c   1.000
_cell.angle_alpha   90.00
_cell.angle_beta   90.00
_cell.angle_gamma   90.00
#
_symmetry.space_group_name_H-M   'P 1'
#
loop_
_entity.id
_entity.type
_entity.pdbx_description
1 polymer ?
#
loop_
_entity_poly.entity_id
_entity_poly.type
_entity_poly.pdbx_seq_one_letter_code
_entity_poly.pdbx_strand_id
1 'polypeptide(L)'
;EVNIGMVGHVDHGKTTLTRALSGVWTDTHSEERKRGISIKLGYADTAFYKTKKGDYYPKEKHPEGKEDSDKELLRVVSFVDAPGHETLMAVMI
;
A
#
# COMPACT_ATOMS: atom_id res chain seq x y z
N GLU A 1 -11.34 -2.68 -11.62
CA GLU A 1 -10.19 -2.26 -10.80
C GLU A 1 -10.69 -1.78 -9.45
N VAL A 2 -9.97 -2.04 -8.36
CA VAL A 2 -10.41 -1.69 -6.99
C VAL A 2 -9.31 -0.91 -6.29
N ASN A 3 -9.72 0.21 -5.69
CA ASN A 3 -8.88 1.06 -4.87
C ASN A 3 -9.19 0.82 -3.39
N ILE A 4 -8.16 0.63 -2.59
CA ILE A 4 -8.25 0.41 -1.15
C ILE A 4 -7.62 1.61 -0.46
N GLY A 5 -8.46 2.47 0.12
CA GLY A 5 -8.00 3.61 0.90
C GLY A 5 -7.53 3.20 2.29
N MET A 6 -6.29 3.56 2.64
CA MET A 6 -5.73 3.39 3.97
C MET A 6 -6.09 4.63 4.80
N VAL A 7 -7.01 4.46 5.76
CA VAL A 7 -7.50 5.54 6.63
C VAL A 7 -7.23 5.18 8.10
N GLY A 8 -6.84 6.17 8.90
CA GLY A 8 -6.47 5.98 10.31
C GLY A 8 -5.70 7.18 10.84
N HIS A 9 -5.51 7.24 12.16
CA HIS A 9 -4.80 8.34 12.84
C HIS A 9 -3.33 8.45 12.40
N VAL A 10 -2.69 9.58 12.70
CA VAL A 10 -1.24 9.77 12.58
C VAL A 10 -0.51 8.64 13.32
N ASP A 11 0.61 8.18 12.76
CA ASP A 11 1.47 7.14 13.33
C ASP A 11 0.89 5.72 13.49
N HIS A 12 -0.32 5.45 13.02
CA HIS A 12 -0.87 4.08 12.98
C HIS A 12 -0.16 3.15 11.96
N GLY A 13 0.89 3.63 11.30
CA GLY A 13 1.69 2.82 10.37
C GLY A 13 0.99 2.49 9.05
N LYS A 14 0.04 3.31 8.59
CA LYS A 14 -0.65 3.14 7.29
C LYS A 14 0.33 3.00 6.13
N THR A 15 1.30 3.89 6.06
CA THR A 15 2.38 3.89 5.07
C THR A 15 3.25 2.65 5.20
N THR A 16 3.57 2.24 6.44
CA THR A 16 4.34 1.01 6.71
C THR A 16 3.58 -0.24 6.25
N LEU A 17 2.27 -0.29 6.47
CA LEU A 17 1.42 -1.40 6.02
C LEU A 17 1.30 -1.41 4.50
N THR A 18 1.09 -0.26 3.87
CA THR A 18 1.07 -0.11 2.41
C THR A 18 2.36 -0.61 1.80
N ARG A 19 3.52 -0.25 2.37
CA ARG A 19 4.82 -0.78 1.95
C ARG A 19 4.94 -2.29 2.17
N ALA A 20 4.43 -2.81 3.28
CA ALA A 20 4.48 -4.24 3.55
C ALA A 20 3.63 -5.05 2.56
N LEU A 21 2.53 -4.50 2.05
CA LEU A 21 1.61 -5.17 1.12
C LEU A 21 1.94 -4.96 -0.36
N SER A 22 2.51 -3.81 -0.72
CA SER A 22 2.83 -3.46 -2.11
C SER A 22 4.32 -3.51 -2.45
N GLY A 23 5.20 -3.50 -1.44
CA GLY A 23 6.64 -3.27 -1.64
C GLY A 23 7.01 -1.81 -1.91
N VAL A 24 6.02 -0.93 -2.14
CA VAL A 24 6.24 0.47 -2.52
C VAL A 24 6.14 1.37 -1.29
N TRP A 25 7.12 2.26 -1.12
CA TRP A 25 7.09 3.31 -0.11
C TRP A 25 6.39 4.55 -0.66
N THR A 26 5.25 4.92 -0.08
CA THR A 26 4.37 5.99 -0.60
C THR A 26 4.83 7.40 -0.23
N ASP A 27 5.54 7.60 0.90
CA ASP A 27 6.12 8.91 1.25
C ASP A 27 7.40 9.17 0.45
N THR A 28 7.23 9.71 -0.75
CA THR A 28 8.33 9.96 -1.70
C THR A 28 9.03 11.29 -1.45
N HIS A 29 8.41 12.26 -0.77
CA HIS A 29 9.04 13.55 -0.51
C HIS A 29 9.92 13.53 0.74
N SER A 30 11.11 14.13 0.60
CA SER A 30 12.05 14.25 1.71
C SER A 30 11.50 15.03 2.91
N GLU A 31 10.55 15.95 2.68
CA GLU A 31 9.83 16.65 3.75
C GLU A 31 8.83 15.77 4.48
N GLU A 32 8.13 14.88 3.77
CA GLU A 32 7.21 13.90 4.35
C GLU A 32 7.97 12.97 5.30
N ARG A 33 9.12 12.46 4.82
CA ARG A 33 9.96 11.55 5.61
C ARG A 33 10.69 12.24 6.77
N LYS A 34 11.06 13.51 6.63
CA LYS A 34 11.69 14.29 7.72
C LYS A 34 10.70 14.70 8.81
N ARG A 35 9.44 14.92 8.45
CA ARG A 35 8.41 15.41 9.37
C ARG A 35 7.50 14.29 9.91
N GLY A 36 7.62 13.07 9.38
CA GLY A 36 6.76 11.94 9.78
C GLY A 36 5.30 12.15 9.38
N ILE A 37 5.03 13.01 8.40
CA ILE A 37 3.68 13.33 7.93
C ILE A 37 3.60 13.03 6.43
N SER A 38 2.54 12.35 6.01
CA SER A 38 2.20 12.27 4.59
C SER A 38 1.48 13.55 4.18
N ILE A 39 1.92 14.20 3.10
CA ILE A 39 1.38 15.49 2.61
C ILE A 39 0.53 15.26 1.36
N LYS A 40 0.90 14.30 0.52
CA LYS A 40 0.19 13.93 -0.71
C LYS A 40 -0.47 12.55 -0.59
N LEU A 41 -1.44 12.31 -1.47
CA LEU A 41 -2.00 10.97 -1.67
C LEU A 41 -0.91 10.06 -2.25
N GLY A 42 -0.59 9.00 -1.53
CA GLY A 42 0.31 7.96 -1.98
C GLY A 42 -0.46 6.87 -2.74
N TYR A 43 0.08 6.43 -3.88
CA TYR A 43 -0.48 5.31 -4.64
C TYR A 43 0.52 4.17 -4.67
N ALA A 44 0.02 2.96 -4.42
CA ALA A 44 0.83 1.75 -4.45
C ALA A 44 0.03 0.58 -5.01
N ASP A 45 0.40 0.15 -6.21
CA ASP A 45 -0.25 -0.98 -6.88
C ASP A 45 0.36 -2.30 -6.43
N THR A 46 -0.48 -3.28 -6.15
CA THR A 46 -0.04 -4.64 -5.85
C THR A 46 -0.96 -5.68 -6.47
N ALA A 47 -0.35 -6.79 -6.86
CA ALA A 47 -1.05 -7.98 -7.33
C ALA A 47 -1.19 -8.97 -6.16
N PHE A 48 -2.39 -9.50 -5.99
CA PHE A 48 -2.64 -10.60 -5.06
C PHE A 48 -2.77 -11.91 -5.84
N TYR A 49 -2.13 -12.93 -5.31
CA TYR A 49 -2.10 -14.27 -5.86
C TYR A 49 -2.74 -15.25 -4.87
N LYS A 50 -3.22 -16.38 -5.40
CA LYS A 50 -3.82 -17.45 -4.62
C LYS A 50 -3.19 -18.79 -4.99
N THR A 51 -2.59 -19.45 -4.00
CA THR A 51 -2.04 -20.79 -4.20
C THR A 51 -3.17 -21.80 -4.36
N LYS A 52 -2.87 -22.97 -4.96
CA LYS A 52 -3.81 -24.11 -5.00
C LYS A 52 -4.25 -24.61 -3.62
N LYS A 53 -3.47 -24.30 -2.56
CA LYS A 53 -3.77 -24.65 -1.17
C LYS A 53 -4.77 -23.68 -0.51
N GLY A 54 -5.06 -22.55 -1.15
CA GLY A 54 -6.00 -21.55 -0.66
C GLY A 54 -5.35 -20.37 0.08
N ASP A 55 -4.02 -20.28 0.08
CA ASP A 55 -3.28 -19.17 0.71
C ASP A 55 -3.25 -17.95 -0.22
N TYR A 56 -3.42 -16.75 0.35
CA TYR A 56 -3.33 -15.49 -0.37
C TYR A 56 -2.02 -14.78 -0.03
N TYR A 57 -1.35 -14.25 -1.05
CA TYR A 57 -0.10 -13.53 -0.87
C TYR A 57 -0.01 -12.35 -1.85
N PRO A 58 0.63 -11.24 -1.44
CA PRO A 58 0.97 -10.17 -2.36
C PRO A 58 2.18 -10.58 -3.23
N LYS A 59 2.33 -9.89 -4.35
CA LYS A 59 3.48 -10.02 -5.26
C LYS A 59 4.81 -10.10 -4.50
N GLU A 60 5.72 -10.96 -4.97
CA GLU A 60 7.06 -11.20 -4.40
C GLU A 60 7.07 -11.82 -2.99
N LYS A 61 5.92 -12.25 -2.45
CA LYS A 61 5.82 -12.91 -1.13
C LYS A 61 5.20 -14.30 -1.20
N HIS A 62 5.54 -15.06 -2.23
CA HIS A 62 5.06 -16.43 -2.39
C HIS A 62 5.38 -17.29 -1.14
N PRO A 63 4.39 -17.97 -0.54
CA PRO A 63 4.58 -18.71 0.72
C PRO A 63 5.56 -19.89 0.59
N GLU A 64 5.64 -20.51 -0.59
CA GLU A 64 6.64 -21.55 -0.90
C GLU A 64 7.97 -21.01 -1.48
N GLY A 65 8.17 -19.68 -1.53
CA GLY A 65 9.40 -19.06 -2.05
C GLY A 65 9.65 -19.29 -3.55
N LYS A 66 8.60 -19.57 -4.33
CA LYS A 66 8.66 -19.74 -5.79
C LYS A 66 8.34 -18.42 -6.50
N GLU A 67 8.64 -18.33 -7.80
CA GLU A 67 8.22 -17.19 -8.62
C GLU A 67 6.69 -17.13 -8.75
N ASP A 68 6.17 -15.91 -8.81
CA ASP A 68 4.74 -15.64 -8.95
C ASP A 68 4.25 -16.14 -10.32
N SER A 69 3.27 -17.04 -10.33
CA SER A 69 2.70 -17.56 -11.57
C SER A 69 1.48 -16.75 -11.99
N ASP A 70 1.40 -16.35 -13.27
CA ASP A 70 0.21 -15.69 -13.83
C ASP A 70 -1.08 -16.52 -13.69
N LYS A 71 -0.97 -17.85 -13.55
CA LYS A 71 -2.12 -18.75 -13.32
C LYS A 71 -2.70 -18.65 -11.91
N GLU A 72 -1.93 -18.12 -10.97
CA GLU A 72 -2.32 -17.91 -9.58
C GLU A 72 -2.75 -16.46 -9.32
N LEU A 73 -2.69 -15.59 -10.33
CA LEU A 73 -3.11 -14.20 -10.22
C LEU A 73 -4.61 -14.13 -9.92
N LEU A 74 -4.94 -13.58 -8.76
CA LEU A 74 -6.33 -13.38 -8.36
C LEU A 74 -6.84 -12.03 -8.85
N ARG A 75 -6.12 -10.95 -8.51
CA ARG A 75 -6.49 -9.59 -8.86
C ARG A 75 -5.35 -8.60 -8.62
N VAL A 76 -5.43 -7.47 -9.30
CA VAL A 76 -4.63 -6.28 -9.00
C VAL A 76 -5.50 -5.30 -8.21
N VAL A 77 -4.93 -4.68 -7.17
CA VAL A 77 -5.55 -3.59 -6.41
C VAL A 77 -4.58 -2.44 -6.27
N SER A 78 -5.12 -1.23 -6.13
CA SER A 78 -4.33 -0.03 -5.82
C SER A 78 -4.60 0.40 -4.38
N PHE A 79 -3.54 0.51 -3.58
CA PHE A 79 -3.62 1.12 -2.26
C PHE A 79 -3.48 2.64 -2.38
N VAL A 80 -4.38 3.36 -1.72
CA VAL A 80 -4.36 4.82 -1.64
C VAL A 80 -4.09 5.21 -0.20
N ASP A 81 -2.90 5.73 0.08
CA ASP A 81 -2.50 6.19 1.41
C ASP A 81 -2.89 7.67 1.57
N ALA A 82 -3.77 7.95 2.54
CA ALA A 82 -4.28 9.29 2.79
C ALA A 82 -3.50 9.98 3.92
N PRO A 83 -3.25 11.30 3.82
CA PRO A 83 -2.56 12.05 4.86
C PRO A 83 -3.35 12.00 6.17
N GLY A 84 -2.70 11.50 7.23
CA GLY A 84 -3.33 11.35 8.56
C GLY A 84 -3.38 12.64 9.38
N HIS A 85 -2.68 13.69 8.95
CA HIS A 85 -2.57 14.93 9.70
C HIS A 85 -3.84 15.77 9.51
N GLU A 86 -4.59 15.97 10.59
CA GLU A 86 -5.78 16.84 10.63
C GLU A 86 -5.51 18.25 10.05
N THR A 87 -4.25 18.71 10.13
CA THR A 87 -3.82 20.04 9.65
C THR A 87 -3.73 20.17 8.13
N LEU A 88 -3.95 19.10 7.35
CA LEU A 88 -3.94 19.14 5.88
C LEU A 88 -5.34 19.18 5.25
N MET A 89 -6.38 19.58 5.98
CA MET A 89 -7.65 20.04 5.38
C MET A 89 -7.50 21.26 4.45
N ALA A 90 -6.29 21.80 4.27
CA ALA A 90 -6.01 23.00 3.48
C ALA A 90 -5.58 22.76 2.02
N VAL A 91 -5.48 21.52 1.52
CA VAL A 91 -5.12 21.24 0.10
C VAL A 91 -6.33 20.82 -0.74
N MET A 92 -7.54 21.22 -0.31
CA MET A 92 -8.79 21.09 -1.08
C MET A 92 -9.44 22.47 -1.34
N ILE A 93 -8.62 23.45 -1.75
CA ILE A 93 -9.07 24.66 -2.45
C ILE A 93 -8.21 24.83 -3.70
#